data_AF-A0A0D3GGQ0-F1
#
_entry.id   AF-A0A0D3GGQ0-F1
#
_cell.length_a   1.000
_cell.length_b   1.000
_cell.length_c   1.000
_cell.angle_alpha   90.00
_cell.angle_beta   90.00
_cell.angle_gamma   90.00
#
_symmetry.space_group_name_H-M   'P 1'
#
loop_
_entity.id
_entity.type
_entity.pdbx_description
1 polymer ?
#
loop_
_entity_poly.entity_id
_entity_poly.type
_entity_poly.pdbx_seq_one_letter_code
_entity_poly.pdbx_strand_id
1 'polypeptide(L)'
;MKIIAAIKEAGNIKRFIPSDFGNDADHVHIVEPAKATFDVEAQIRRTVEAEGIPYTFVSCNFFAGYYLPTLVQPGASGLPADKVVILGDGNTKAIFVDEEDIATFTIKGVDDPRMLNKCSPLSIDLAILHSVYINGDHINFEIKPTVGVEATQIYPDIKYTTVDEYLNRLL
;
A
#
# COMPACT_ATOMS: atom_id res chain seq x y z
N MET A 1 7.87 -19.69 -18.76
CA MET A 1 8.10 -18.83 -17.58
C MET A 1 9.33 -19.35 -16.82
N LYS A 2 10.52 -18.80 -17.09
CA LYS A 2 11.80 -19.46 -16.74
C LYS A 2 12.12 -19.45 -15.24
N ILE A 3 11.84 -18.34 -14.55
CA ILE A 3 12.14 -18.18 -13.12
C ILE A 3 11.32 -19.17 -12.27
N ILE A 4 10.03 -19.31 -12.55
CA ILE A 4 9.14 -20.22 -11.80
C ILE A 4 9.53 -21.69 -11.99
N ALA A 5 9.92 -22.09 -13.21
CA ALA A 5 10.47 -23.42 -13.44
C ALA A 5 11.74 -23.66 -12.61
N ALA A 6 12.66 -22.69 -12.57
CA ALA A 6 13.89 -22.78 -11.78
C ALA A 6 13.63 -22.82 -10.26
N ILE A 7 12.65 -22.05 -9.77
CA ILE A 7 12.22 -22.08 -8.37
C ILE A 7 11.72 -23.47 -7.99
N LYS A 8 10.88 -24.07 -8.84
CA LYS A 8 10.36 -25.42 -8.63
C LYS A 8 11.46 -26.47 -8.64
N GLU A 9 12.38 -26.38 -9.59
CA GLU A 9 13.55 -27.29 -9.67
C GLU A 9 14.45 -27.18 -8.43
N ALA A 10 14.70 -25.96 -7.95
CA ALA A 10 15.53 -25.73 -6.76
C ALA A 10 14.89 -26.26 -5.47
N GLY A 11 13.55 -26.18 -5.35
CA GLY A 11 12.77 -26.78 -4.26
C GLY A 11 13.02 -26.20 -2.86
N ASN A 12 13.83 -25.15 -2.73
CA ASN A 12 14.28 -24.59 -1.45
C ASN A 12 13.85 -23.13 -1.20
N ILE A 13 13.22 -22.48 -2.18
CA ILE A 13 12.76 -21.10 -2.08
C ILE A 13 11.63 -20.98 -1.05
N LYS A 14 11.78 -20.04 -0.11
CA LYS A 14 10.83 -19.82 0.99
C LYS A 14 9.78 -18.76 0.69
N ARG A 15 10.09 -17.86 -0.24
CA ARG A 15 9.18 -16.83 -0.74
C ARG A 15 9.61 -16.38 -2.13
N PHE A 16 8.65 -16.26 -3.04
CA PHE A 16 8.81 -15.64 -4.35
C PHE A 16 7.96 -14.37 -4.42
N ILE A 17 8.56 -13.27 -4.84
CA ILE A 17 7.88 -12.00 -5.09
C ILE A 17 8.00 -11.75 -6.60
N PRO A 18 6.94 -11.99 -7.39
CA PRO A 18 6.97 -11.70 -8.83
C PRO A 18 6.98 -10.20 -9.09
N SER A 19 7.24 -9.83 -10.35
CA SER A 19 7.18 -8.43 -10.82
C SER A 19 5.71 -7.98 -10.91
N ASP A 20 5.16 -7.54 -9.79
CA ASP A 20 3.73 -7.20 -9.62
C ASP A 20 3.52 -5.72 -9.20
N PHE A 21 4.61 -4.97 -9.05
CA PHE A 21 4.70 -3.63 -8.45
C PHE A 21 3.90 -2.54 -9.20
N GLY A 22 2.57 -2.62 -9.10
CA GLY A 22 1.62 -1.68 -9.68
C GLY A 22 0.25 -1.83 -9.02
N ASN A 23 -0.81 -1.77 -9.83
CA ASN A 23 -2.16 -2.06 -9.38
C ASN A 23 -2.37 -3.56 -9.21
N ASP A 24 -3.26 -3.94 -8.30
CA ASP A 24 -3.62 -5.33 -8.11
C ASP A 24 -4.30 -5.91 -9.37
N ALA A 25 -3.58 -6.77 -10.11
CA ALA A 25 -4.04 -7.35 -11.37
C ALA A 25 -5.36 -8.15 -11.28
N ASP A 26 -5.76 -8.57 -10.07
CA ASP A 26 -7.02 -9.29 -9.87
C ASP A 26 -8.21 -8.36 -9.58
N HIS A 27 -7.97 -7.06 -9.38
CA HIS A 27 -8.98 -6.08 -8.96
C HIS A 27 -8.99 -4.81 -9.83
N VAL A 28 -8.78 -4.96 -11.15
CA VAL A 28 -8.74 -3.86 -12.12
C VAL A 28 -9.89 -3.89 -13.13
N HIS A 29 -10.33 -2.71 -13.56
CA HIS A 29 -11.30 -2.52 -14.66
C HIS A 29 -10.64 -1.82 -15.86
N ILE A 30 -9.45 -2.31 -16.24
CA ILE A 30 -8.61 -1.68 -17.25
C ILE A 30 -9.06 -2.09 -18.65
N VAL A 31 -8.97 -1.15 -19.59
CA VAL A 31 -9.31 -1.34 -21.00
C VAL A 31 -8.06 -1.56 -21.85
N GLU A 32 -8.25 -2.05 -23.07
CA GLU A 32 -7.16 -2.20 -24.03
C GLU A 32 -6.51 -0.84 -24.39
N PRO A 33 -5.20 -0.80 -24.67
CA PRO A 33 -4.27 -1.94 -24.78
C PRO A 33 -3.64 -2.37 -23.44
N ALA A 34 -3.87 -1.63 -22.36
CA ALA A 34 -3.20 -1.87 -21.08
C ALA A 34 -3.68 -3.19 -20.43
N LYS A 35 -4.93 -3.61 -20.68
CA LYS A 35 -5.50 -4.86 -20.17
C LYS A 35 -4.62 -6.07 -20.48
N ALA A 36 -4.04 -6.17 -21.68
CA ALA A 36 -3.17 -7.27 -22.05
C ALA A 36 -1.97 -7.45 -21.09
N THR A 37 -1.42 -6.35 -20.55
CA THR A 37 -0.32 -6.41 -19.58
C THR A 37 -0.78 -7.00 -18.25
N PHE A 38 -1.94 -6.56 -17.74
CA PHE A 38 -2.51 -7.07 -16.50
C PHE A 38 -2.93 -8.54 -16.61
N ASP A 39 -3.40 -8.97 -17.78
CA ASP A 39 -3.73 -10.38 -18.03
C ASP A 39 -2.48 -11.27 -17.95
N VAL A 40 -1.31 -10.77 -18.37
CA VAL A 40 -0.03 -11.48 -18.21
C VAL A 40 0.36 -11.58 -16.74
N GLU A 41 0.23 -10.52 -15.96
CA GLU A 41 0.51 -10.52 -14.52
C GLU A 41 -0.40 -11.49 -13.77
N ALA A 42 -1.71 -11.44 -14.03
CA ALA A 42 -2.68 -12.38 -13.47
C ALA A 42 -2.33 -13.83 -13.84
N GLN A 43 -1.94 -14.11 -15.09
CA GLN A 43 -1.51 -15.44 -15.50
C GLN A 43 -0.24 -15.91 -14.76
N ILE A 44 0.70 -15.01 -14.49
CA ILE A 44 1.88 -15.32 -13.66
C ILE A 44 1.43 -15.72 -12.26
N ARG A 45 0.54 -14.94 -11.61
CA ARG A 45 -0.01 -15.24 -10.28
C ARG A 45 -0.66 -16.61 -10.22
N ARG A 46 -1.55 -16.94 -11.16
CA ARG A 46 -2.21 -18.26 -11.23
C ARG A 46 -1.21 -19.40 -11.40
N THR A 47 -0.14 -19.17 -12.13
CA THR A 47 0.88 -20.20 -12.33
C THR A 47 1.75 -20.38 -11.07
N VAL A 48 2.12 -19.30 -10.37
CA VAL A 48 2.81 -19.38 -9.07
C VAL A 48 2.00 -20.20 -8.07
N GLU A 49 0.70 -19.92 -7.99
CA GLU A 49 -0.24 -20.62 -7.11
C GLU A 49 -0.41 -22.09 -7.49
N ALA A 50 -0.63 -22.39 -8.78
CA ALA A 50 -0.80 -23.76 -9.27
C ALA A 50 0.44 -24.63 -9.05
N GLU A 51 1.63 -24.02 -9.06
CA GLU A 51 2.90 -24.70 -8.77
C GLU A 51 3.18 -24.84 -7.27
N GLY A 52 2.31 -24.31 -6.40
CA GLY A 52 2.46 -24.39 -4.95
C GLY A 52 3.66 -23.61 -4.41
N ILE A 53 4.16 -22.63 -5.17
CA ILE A 53 5.32 -21.83 -4.78
C ILE A 53 4.90 -20.84 -3.70
N PRO A 54 5.58 -20.78 -2.54
CA PRO A 54 5.32 -19.75 -1.53
C PRO A 54 5.49 -18.34 -2.10
N TYR A 55 4.49 -17.46 -1.96
CA TYR A 55 4.50 -16.17 -2.64
C TYR A 55 4.07 -14.98 -1.78
N THR A 56 4.44 -13.77 -2.23
CA THR A 56 3.80 -12.51 -1.85
C THR A 56 3.66 -11.66 -3.11
N PHE A 57 2.44 -11.23 -3.43
CA PHE A 57 2.17 -10.26 -4.49
C PHE A 57 2.19 -8.87 -3.87
N VAL A 58 2.81 -7.88 -4.53
CA VAL A 58 3.05 -6.55 -3.96
C VAL A 58 2.34 -5.51 -4.84
N SER A 59 1.17 -5.06 -4.39
CA SER A 59 0.41 -4.00 -5.04
C SER A 59 0.74 -2.66 -4.40
N CYS A 60 1.65 -1.91 -5.03
CA CYS A 60 2.12 -0.60 -4.57
C CYS A 60 1.42 0.60 -5.22
N ASN A 61 0.51 0.37 -6.18
CA ASN A 61 -0.17 1.41 -6.94
C ASN A 61 0.83 2.28 -7.73
N PHE A 62 0.81 3.61 -7.56
CA PHE A 62 1.65 4.52 -8.34
C PHE A 62 2.97 4.83 -7.64
N PHE A 63 4.07 4.66 -8.38
CA PHE A 63 5.39 5.15 -7.97
C PHE A 63 5.41 6.68 -7.97
N ALA A 64 5.72 7.28 -6.82
CA ALA A 64 5.72 8.72 -6.66
C ALA A 64 6.68 9.40 -7.64
N GLY A 65 7.94 8.94 -7.73
CA GLY A 65 8.95 9.49 -8.62
C GLY A 65 8.67 9.29 -10.11
N TYR A 66 7.83 8.34 -10.49
CA TYR A 66 7.40 8.17 -11.89
C TYR A 66 6.20 9.05 -12.26
N TYR A 67 5.18 9.09 -11.41
CA TYR A 67 3.87 9.69 -11.75
C TYR A 67 3.72 11.15 -11.31
N LEU A 68 4.25 11.54 -10.14
CA LEU A 68 4.05 12.88 -9.60
C LEU A 68 4.82 13.99 -10.32
N PRO A 69 6.06 13.79 -10.83
CA PRO A 69 6.79 14.86 -11.51
C PRO A 69 6.07 15.42 -12.74
N THR A 70 5.16 14.65 -13.34
CA THR A 70 4.36 15.06 -14.49
C THR A 70 2.89 15.29 -14.16
N LEU A 71 2.46 15.11 -12.90
CA LEU A 71 1.05 15.04 -12.50
C LEU A 71 0.23 14.08 -13.38
N VAL A 72 0.83 12.93 -13.73
CA VAL A 72 0.23 11.90 -14.60
C VAL A 72 -0.16 12.44 -15.99
N GLN A 73 0.48 13.52 -16.45
CA GLN A 73 0.18 14.10 -17.76
C GLN A 73 0.93 13.35 -18.88
N PRO A 74 0.23 12.75 -19.86
CA PRO A 74 0.88 12.06 -20.96
C PRO A 74 1.79 12.99 -21.78
N GLY A 75 3.03 12.58 -22.00
CA GLY A 75 4.01 13.33 -22.81
C GLY A 75 4.66 14.54 -22.13
N ALA A 76 4.31 14.83 -20.87
CA ALA A 76 5.02 15.86 -20.10
C ALA A 76 6.41 15.37 -19.67
N SER A 77 7.40 16.26 -19.70
CA SER A 77 8.79 15.98 -19.30
C SER A 77 9.16 16.59 -17.94
N GLY A 78 8.18 17.08 -17.19
CA GLY A 78 8.34 17.76 -15.91
C GLY A 78 7.02 18.33 -15.42
N LEU A 79 7.07 19.09 -14.33
CA LEU A 79 5.87 19.59 -13.67
C LEU A 79 5.14 20.60 -14.58
N PRO A 80 3.90 20.34 -15.00
CA PRO A 80 3.15 21.28 -15.82
C PRO A 80 2.87 22.57 -15.03
N ALA A 81 3.29 23.73 -15.56
CA ALA A 81 3.11 25.03 -14.90
C ALA A 81 1.85 25.78 -15.38
N ASP A 82 1.41 25.52 -16.61
CA ASP A 82 0.37 26.33 -17.26
C ASP A 82 -1.00 25.64 -17.31
N LYS A 83 -1.00 24.35 -17.65
CA LYS A 83 -2.22 23.57 -17.90
C LYS A 83 -2.04 22.12 -17.51
N VAL A 84 -3.10 21.55 -16.95
CA VAL A 84 -3.25 20.11 -16.70
C VAL A 84 -4.54 19.60 -17.32
N VAL A 85 -4.56 18.33 -17.71
CA VAL A 85 -5.75 17.60 -18.14
C VAL A 85 -6.13 16.65 -17.02
N ILE A 86 -7.35 16.81 -16.52
CA ILE A 86 -7.95 15.92 -15.53
C ILE A 86 -8.83 14.93 -16.28
N LEU A 87 -8.53 13.63 -16.14
CA LEU A 87 -9.36 12.59 -16.72
C LEU A 87 -10.59 12.35 -15.83
N GLY A 88 -11.78 12.32 -16.43
CA GLY A 88 -13.04 12.22 -15.69
C GLY A 88 -13.36 13.51 -14.93
N ASP A 89 -13.81 13.39 -13.69
CA ASP A 89 -14.23 14.52 -12.83
C ASP A 89 -13.16 14.96 -11.81
N GLY A 90 -12.05 14.20 -11.70
CA GLY A 90 -10.95 14.49 -10.77
C GLY A 90 -11.18 14.09 -9.31
N ASN A 91 -12.29 13.42 -8.97
CA ASN A 91 -12.61 13.07 -7.58
C ASN A 91 -12.19 11.65 -7.18
N THR A 92 -11.69 10.86 -8.12
CA THR A 92 -11.23 9.49 -7.84
C THR A 92 -9.92 9.53 -7.05
N LYS A 93 -9.91 8.83 -5.91
CA LYS A 93 -8.70 8.72 -5.06
C LYS A 93 -7.64 7.85 -5.74
N ALA A 94 -6.38 8.26 -5.61
CA ALA A 94 -5.22 7.50 -6.04
C ALA A 94 -4.20 7.42 -4.89
N ILE A 95 -3.37 6.38 -4.91
CA ILE A 95 -2.30 6.16 -3.93
C ILE A 95 -0.97 6.29 -4.67
N PHE A 96 -0.13 7.18 -4.17
CA PHE A 96 1.25 7.36 -4.62
C PHE A 96 2.17 6.95 -3.47
N VAL A 97 3.19 6.15 -3.77
CA VAL A 97 4.13 5.65 -2.76
C VAL A 97 5.54 5.95 -3.25
N ASP A 98 6.37 6.45 -2.35
CA ASP A 98 7.80 6.64 -2.60
C ASP A 98 8.48 5.30 -2.87
N GLU A 99 9.37 5.26 -3.84
CA GLU A 99 10.06 4.04 -4.26
C GLU A 99 10.94 3.44 -3.15
N GLU A 100 11.52 4.26 -2.26
CA GLU A 100 12.27 3.78 -1.10
C GLU A 100 11.35 3.11 -0.07
N ASP A 101 10.12 3.62 0.10
CA ASP A 101 9.11 3.01 0.94
C ASP A 101 8.63 1.67 0.35
N ILE A 102 8.37 1.62 -0.97
CA ILE A 102 8.02 0.37 -1.66
C ILE A 102 9.09 -0.68 -1.42
N ALA A 103 10.37 -0.34 -1.58
CA ALA A 103 11.48 -1.23 -1.32
C ALA A 103 11.51 -1.67 0.17
N THR A 104 11.38 -0.72 1.09
CA THR A 104 11.41 -0.97 2.54
C THR A 104 10.34 -1.98 2.96
N PHE A 105 9.09 -1.76 2.55
CA PHE A 105 7.99 -2.65 2.91
C PHE A 105 8.05 -4.00 2.19
N THR A 106 8.53 -4.02 0.94
CA THR A 106 8.78 -5.27 0.22
C THR A 106 9.74 -6.15 1.01
N ILE A 107 10.88 -5.60 1.46
CA ILE A 107 11.86 -6.32 2.27
C ILE A 107 11.29 -6.74 3.63
N LYS A 108 10.56 -5.85 4.32
CA LYS A 108 9.87 -6.19 5.58
C LYS A 108 8.89 -7.36 5.41
N GLY A 109 8.25 -7.48 4.25
CA GLY A 109 7.29 -8.55 3.95
C GLY A 109 7.91 -9.90 3.56
N VAL A 110 9.21 -9.96 3.23
CA VAL A 110 9.88 -11.20 2.74
C VAL A 110 9.73 -12.35 3.74
N ASP A 111 10.09 -12.09 5.00
CA ASP A 111 10.08 -13.09 6.06
C ASP A 111 8.87 -12.99 6.99
N ASP A 112 7.98 -12.00 6.79
CA ASP A 112 6.76 -11.87 7.59
C ASP A 112 5.81 -13.05 7.26
N PRO A 113 5.46 -13.89 8.25
CA PRO A 113 4.55 -15.01 8.02
C PRO A 113 3.13 -14.55 7.67
N ARG A 114 2.73 -13.33 8.04
CA ARG A 114 1.42 -12.74 7.69
C ARG A 114 1.30 -12.45 6.20
N MET A 115 2.42 -12.31 5.50
CA MET A 115 2.49 -12.00 4.07
C MET A 115 2.59 -13.27 3.19
N LEU A 116 2.69 -14.46 3.80
CA LEU A 116 2.78 -15.72 3.09
C LEU A 116 1.47 -16.04 2.35
N ASN A 117 1.60 -16.25 1.04
CA ASN A 117 0.51 -16.52 0.11
C ASN A 117 -0.59 -15.46 0.22
N LYS A 118 -0.19 -14.19 0.14
CA LYS A 118 -1.09 -13.02 0.17
C LYS A 118 -0.72 -12.05 -0.95
N CYS A 119 -1.72 -11.32 -1.42
CA CYS A 119 -1.53 -10.02 -2.03
C CYS A 119 -1.41 -9.00 -0.90
N SER A 120 -0.29 -8.31 -0.81
CA SER A 120 -0.10 -7.20 0.10
C SER A 120 -0.50 -5.93 -0.63
N PRO A 121 -1.65 -5.30 -0.28
CA PRO A 121 -1.74 -3.87 -0.40
C PRO A 121 -0.78 -3.33 0.66
N LEU A 122 0.27 -2.64 0.23
CA LEU A 122 1.32 -2.06 1.09
C LEU A 122 0.80 -1.04 2.14
N SER A 123 -0.51 -0.88 2.24
CA SER A 123 -1.20 0.27 2.76
C SER A 123 -1.98 0.02 4.05
N ILE A 124 -1.84 -1.08 4.82
CA ILE A 124 -2.59 -1.17 6.08
C ILE A 124 -2.10 -0.13 7.10
N ASP A 125 -0.78 -0.05 7.33
CA ASP A 125 -0.20 0.93 8.25
C ASP A 125 -0.32 2.34 7.68
N LEU A 126 -0.10 2.51 6.38
CA LEU A 126 -0.32 3.80 5.71
C LEU A 126 -1.80 4.24 5.73
N ALA A 127 -2.76 3.31 5.62
CA ALA A 127 -4.18 3.61 5.72
C ALA A 127 -4.59 3.95 7.15
N ILE A 128 -4.03 3.27 8.16
CA ILE A 128 -4.20 3.63 9.57
C ILE A 128 -3.63 5.03 9.80
N LEU A 129 -2.41 5.32 9.35
CA LEU A 129 -1.80 6.64 9.48
C LEU A 129 -2.61 7.70 8.73
N HIS A 130 -3.11 7.44 7.53
CA HIS A 130 -3.97 8.37 6.81
C HIS A 130 -5.32 8.61 7.53
N SER A 131 -6.00 7.56 7.99
CA SER A 131 -7.25 7.66 8.77
C SER A 131 -7.05 8.51 10.04
N VAL A 132 -5.96 8.27 10.76
CA VAL A 132 -5.64 8.98 12.00
C VAL A 132 -5.21 10.42 11.75
N TYR A 133 -4.25 10.66 10.85
CA TYR A 133 -3.59 11.97 10.71
C TYR A 133 -4.23 12.89 9.68
N ILE A 134 -4.95 12.37 8.68
CA ILE A 134 -5.58 13.18 7.62
C ILE A 134 -7.09 13.34 7.84
N ASN A 135 -7.81 12.25 8.13
CA ASN A 135 -9.25 12.32 8.40
C ASN A 135 -9.55 12.72 9.86
N GLY A 136 -8.58 12.52 10.77
CA GLY A 136 -8.69 12.88 12.18
C GLY A 136 -9.56 11.92 12.98
N ASP A 137 -9.64 10.65 12.57
CA ASP A 137 -10.60 9.68 13.10
C ASP A 137 -10.45 9.39 14.62
N HIS A 138 -9.31 9.77 15.22
CA HIS A 138 -9.11 9.70 16.68
C HIS A 138 -9.86 10.78 17.47
N ILE A 139 -10.16 11.93 16.88
CA ILE A 139 -10.63 13.12 17.61
C ILE A 139 -11.83 13.82 16.97
N ASN A 140 -12.15 13.53 15.72
CA ASN A 140 -13.20 14.23 14.96
C ASN A 140 -14.60 13.59 15.10
N PHE A 141 -14.95 13.11 16.30
CA PHE A 141 -16.31 12.63 16.56
C PHE A 141 -16.76 12.94 17.99
N GLU A 142 -18.07 13.10 18.17
CA GLU A 142 -18.68 13.33 19.47
C GLU A 142 -19.04 11.99 20.13
N ILE A 143 -18.57 11.78 21.37
CA ILE A 143 -18.95 10.61 22.17
C ILE A 143 -20.36 10.82 22.70
N LYS A 144 -21.33 10.11 22.12
CA LYS A 144 -22.72 10.18 22.60
C LYS A 144 -22.84 9.48 23.97
N PRO A 145 -23.49 10.09 24.98
CA PRO A 145 -23.61 9.52 26.32
C PRO A 145 -24.29 8.14 26.39
N THR A 146 -25.05 7.76 25.35
CA THR A 146 -25.72 6.47 25.25
C THR A 146 -24.78 5.32 24.87
N VAL A 147 -23.59 5.61 24.35
CA VAL A 147 -22.63 4.60 23.84
C VAL A 147 -21.25 4.68 24.49
N GLY A 148 -20.90 5.81 25.10
CA GLY A 148 -19.61 5.97 25.77
C GLY A 148 -19.53 7.25 26.59
N VAL A 149 -18.40 7.39 27.29
CA VAL A 149 -18.04 8.56 28.10
C VAL A 149 -16.57 8.88 27.89
N GLU A 150 -16.21 10.15 27.99
CA GLU A 150 -14.82 10.61 27.86
C GLU A 150 -14.04 10.26 29.13
N ALA A 151 -12.97 9.47 28.99
CA ALA A 151 -12.21 8.93 30.13
C ALA A 151 -11.63 10.02 31.02
N THR A 152 -11.17 11.13 30.42
CA THR A 152 -10.59 12.26 31.15
C THR A 152 -11.61 13.02 32.01
N GLN A 153 -12.91 12.95 31.67
CA GLN A 153 -13.98 13.59 32.45
C GLN A 153 -14.40 12.74 33.65
N ILE A 154 -14.37 11.41 33.50
CA ILE A 154 -14.75 10.48 34.58
C ILE A 154 -13.60 10.21 35.55
N TYR A 155 -12.35 10.38 35.12
CA TYR A 155 -11.15 10.16 35.95
C TYR A 155 -10.17 11.36 35.89
N PRO A 156 -10.58 12.55 36.36
CA PRO A 156 -9.76 13.75 36.24
C PRO A 156 -8.48 13.71 37.08
N ASP A 157 -8.44 12.88 38.13
CA ASP A 157 -7.30 12.79 39.05
C ASP A 157 -6.16 11.90 38.52
N ILE A 158 -6.39 11.16 37.42
CA ILE A 158 -5.36 10.32 36.82
C ILE A 158 -4.34 11.20 36.09
N LYS A 159 -3.11 11.22 36.60
CA LYS A 159 -1.96 11.75 35.86
C LYS A 159 -1.54 10.78 34.76
N TYR A 160 -1.85 11.14 33.52
CA TYR A 160 -1.34 10.46 32.34
C TYR A 160 0.12 10.88 32.08
N THR A 161 0.92 9.93 31.58
CA THR A 161 2.25 10.25 31.05
C THR A 161 2.06 11.03 29.75
N THR A 162 2.64 12.22 29.65
CA THR A 162 2.57 13.00 28.41
C THR A 162 3.50 12.42 27.34
N VAL A 163 3.28 12.81 26.08
CA VAL A 163 4.17 12.43 24.98
C VAL A 163 5.60 12.89 25.28
N ASP A 164 5.78 14.12 25.78
CA ASP A 164 7.09 14.66 26.14
C ASP A 164 7.76 13.86 27.26
N GLU A 165 7.01 13.51 28.32
CA GLU A 165 7.51 12.69 29.42
C GLU A 165 7.92 11.29 28.95
N TYR A 166 7.24 10.74 27.97
CA TYR A 166 7.59 9.46 27.37
C TYR A 166 8.87 9.58 26.52
N LEU A 167 8.96 10.58 25.64
CA LEU A 167 10.10 10.79 24.76
C LEU A 167 11.39 11.07 25.55
N ASN A 168 11.29 11.82 26.65
CA ASN A 168 12.42 12.08 27.54
C ASN A 168 12.97 10.83 28.25
N ARG A 169 12.26 9.69 28.24
CA ARG A 169 12.79 8.41 28.76
C ARG A 169 13.64 7.65 27.74
N LEU A 170 13.56 8.05 26.48
CA LEU A 170 14.26 7.42 25.35
C LEU A 170 15.55 8.15 24.98
N LEU A 171 15.77 9.34 25.55
CA LEU A 171 16.96 10.19 25.41
C LEU A 171 17.85 10.05 26.65
#